data_AF-A0A7W5CII9-F1
#
_entry.id   AF-A0A7W5CII9-F1
#
_cell.length_a   1.000
_cell.length_b   1.000
_cell.length_c   1.000
_cell.angle_alpha   90.00
_cell.angle_beta   90.00
_cell.angle_gamma   90.00
#
_symmetry.space_group_name_H-M   'P 1'
#
loop_
_entity.id
_entity.type
_entity.pdbx_description
1 polymer ?
#
loop_
_entity_poly.entity_id
_entity_poly.type
_entity_poly.pdbx_seq_one_letter_code
_entity_poly.pdbx_strand_id
1 'polypeptide(L)'
;MDDTSLLDGWARRADLEPRRTPEADVAWGDIEVAFGVRTVGDRFALVYANRGHWTVDGTTSSRHSADAMLLVRFGQLWRSLQGLGDAFSAAPALGATVDRRPEGYAARVEDERGTFVRVDDARVFTHVANLPLAEISSAMAAR
;
A
#
# COMPACT_ATOMS: atom_id res chain seq x y z
N MET A 1 -7.43 9.99 -15.89
CA MET A 1 -6.22 10.25 -15.09
C MET A 1 -5.56 8.89 -14.94
N ASP A 2 -4.31 8.76 -15.37
CA ASP A 2 -3.58 7.48 -15.31
C ASP A 2 -3.26 7.13 -13.85
N ASP A 3 -3.29 5.86 -13.48
CA ASP A 3 -3.09 5.39 -12.10
C ASP A 3 -1.71 5.81 -11.57
N THR A 4 -0.69 5.77 -12.42
CA THR A 4 0.65 6.28 -12.12
C THR A 4 0.64 7.76 -11.75
N SER A 5 -0.15 8.57 -12.47
CA SER A 5 -0.23 10.01 -12.21
C SER A 5 -0.90 10.34 -10.87
N LEU A 6 -1.81 9.48 -10.40
CA LEU A 6 -2.44 9.62 -9.10
C LEU A 6 -1.48 9.25 -7.97
N LEU A 7 -0.72 8.16 -8.14
CA LEU A 7 0.34 7.77 -7.21
C LEU A 7 1.42 8.85 -7.08
N ASP A 8 1.90 9.40 -8.20
CA ASP A 8 2.85 10.52 -8.20
C ASP A 8 2.31 11.75 -7.46
N GLY A 9 1.01 12.05 -7.63
CA GLY A 9 0.35 13.14 -6.93
C GLY A 9 0.33 12.93 -5.41
N TRP A 10 0.03 11.72 -4.96
CA TRP A 10 0.01 11.37 -3.54
C TRP A 10 1.41 11.27 -2.94
N ALA A 11 2.37 10.69 -3.65
CA ALA A 11 3.77 10.64 -3.23
C ALA A 11 4.30 12.06 -2.95
N ARG A 12 4.09 13.01 -3.88
CA ARG A 12 4.49 14.42 -3.66
C ARG A 12 3.79 15.09 -2.49
N ARG A 13 2.50 14.78 -2.25
CA ARG A 13 1.79 15.28 -1.05
C ARG A 13 2.42 14.77 0.24
N ALA A 14 2.95 13.55 0.21
CA ALA A 14 3.67 12.93 1.31
C ALA A 14 5.17 13.28 1.36
N ASP A 15 5.62 14.27 0.57
CA ASP A 15 7.02 14.69 0.44
C ASP A 15 7.97 13.57 -0.05
N LEU A 16 7.45 12.71 -0.92
CA LEU A 16 8.19 11.62 -1.56
C LEU A 16 8.39 11.90 -3.05
N GLU A 17 9.59 11.58 -3.56
CA GLU A 17 9.93 11.73 -4.97
C GLU A 17 10.10 10.37 -5.65
N PRO A 18 9.83 10.25 -6.97
CA PRO A 18 10.14 9.03 -7.71
C PRO A 18 11.61 8.64 -7.58
N ARG A 19 11.87 7.38 -7.28
CA ARG A 19 13.21 6.84 -7.01
C ARG A 19 13.52 5.66 -7.92
N ARG A 20 14.72 5.65 -8.50
CA ARG A 20 15.27 4.50 -9.21
C ARG A 20 16.08 3.64 -8.26
N THR A 21 15.82 2.34 -8.24
CA THR A 21 16.45 1.40 -7.31
C THR A 21 16.33 -0.02 -7.88
N PRO A 22 17.32 -0.92 -7.71
CA PRO A 22 17.21 -2.30 -8.18
C PRO A 22 16.23 -3.17 -7.38
N GLU A 23 15.77 -2.70 -6.22
CA GLU A 23 14.88 -3.43 -5.32
C GLU A 23 13.40 -3.35 -5.70
N ALA A 24 13.02 -2.45 -6.62
CA ALA A 24 11.64 -2.20 -7.01
C ALA A 24 11.54 -1.84 -8.50
N ASP A 25 10.44 -2.22 -9.15
CA ASP A 25 10.13 -1.81 -10.53
C ASP A 25 9.69 -0.34 -10.56
N VAL A 26 8.97 0.08 -9.52
CA VAL A 26 8.58 1.46 -9.24
C VAL A 26 8.78 1.76 -7.76
N ALA A 27 9.30 2.94 -7.44
CA ALA A 27 9.50 3.37 -6.05
C ALA A 27 9.40 4.88 -5.90
N TRP A 28 9.02 5.32 -4.70
CA TRP A 28 8.98 6.70 -4.26
C TRP A 28 9.56 6.83 -2.86
N GLY A 29 10.31 7.89 -2.62
CA GLY A 29 10.80 8.28 -1.30
C GLY A 29 12.19 8.88 -1.32
N ASP A 30 12.78 8.99 -0.14
CA ASP A 30 14.06 9.64 0.12
C ASP A 30 15.04 8.67 0.80
N ILE A 31 16.09 9.20 1.41
CA ILE A 31 17.11 8.40 2.09
C ILE A 31 16.59 7.75 3.40
N GLU A 32 15.61 8.36 4.06
CA GLU A 32 15.06 7.88 5.33
C GLU A 32 13.97 6.84 5.09
N VAL A 33 13.06 7.11 4.15
CA VAL A 33 11.95 6.21 3.84
C VAL A 33 11.68 6.11 2.34
N ALA A 34 11.46 4.90 1.86
CA ALA A 34 10.94 4.68 0.51
C ALA A 34 9.95 3.53 0.46
N PHE A 35 9.05 3.58 -0.51
CA PHE A 35 8.08 2.53 -0.80
C PHE A 35 8.13 2.19 -2.27
N GLY A 36 7.82 0.95 -2.61
CA GLY A 36 7.75 0.54 -4.00
C GLY A 36 7.02 -0.77 -4.20
N VAL A 37 6.91 -1.15 -5.46
CA VAL A 37 6.38 -2.43 -5.90
C VAL A 37 7.42 -3.15 -6.74
N ARG A 38 7.58 -4.45 -6.48
CA ARG A 38 8.40 -5.36 -7.27
C ARG A 38 7.58 -6.56 -7.72
N THR A 39 7.59 -6.88 -9.00
CA THR A 39 7.01 -8.11 -9.55
C THR A 39 7.87 -9.31 -9.17
N VAL A 40 7.24 -10.33 -8.59
CA VAL A 40 7.88 -11.59 -8.17
C VAL A 40 7.02 -12.75 -8.64
N GLY A 41 7.38 -13.34 -9.78
CA GLY A 41 6.57 -14.36 -10.43
C GLY A 41 5.22 -13.77 -10.90
N ASP A 42 4.12 -14.34 -10.41
CA ASP A 42 2.74 -13.90 -10.66
C ASP A 42 2.21 -12.92 -9.60
N ARG A 43 3.05 -12.48 -8.66
CA ARG A 43 2.66 -11.61 -7.54
C ARG A 43 3.40 -10.28 -7.55
N PHE A 44 2.88 -9.35 -6.76
CA PHE A 44 3.44 -8.01 -6.60
C PHE A 44 3.83 -7.81 -5.14
N ALA A 45 5.14 -7.73 -4.88
CA ALA A 45 5.68 -7.49 -3.57
C ALA A 45 5.68 -5.99 -3.28
N LEU A 46 5.11 -5.63 -2.13
CA LEU A 46 5.25 -4.30 -1.53
C LEU A 46 6.60 -4.27 -0.82
N VAL A 47 7.44 -3.32 -1.22
CA VAL A 47 8.76 -3.13 -0.63
C VAL A 47 8.82 -1.80 0.09
N TYR A 48 9.53 -1.80 1.20
CA TYR A 48 9.73 -0.64 2.07
C TYR A 48 11.20 -0.53 2.43
N ALA A 49 11.74 0.68 2.35
CA ALA A 49 13.07 1.02 2.82
C ALA A 49 12.98 1.87 4.08
N ASN A 50 13.80 1.53 5.08
CA ASN A 50 14.13 2.41 6.19
C ASN A 50 15.65 2.64 6.17
N ARG A 51 16.09 3.88 6.00
CA ARG A 51 17.51 4.27 5.98
C ARG A 51 18.35 3.41 5.04
N GLY A 52 17.81 3.16 3.85
CA GLY A 52 18.44 2.34 2.80
C GLY A 52 18.34 0.83 2.97
N HIS A 53 17.74 0.32 4.05
CA HIS A 53 17.48 -1.12 4.21
C HIS A 53 16.12 -1.50 3.65
N TRP A 54 16.12 -2.21 2.52
CA TRP A 54 14.90 -2.67 1.83
C TRP A 54 14.39 -4.00 2.36
N THR A 55 13.08 -4.06 2.62
CA THR A 55 12.37 -5.24 3.08
C THR A 55 11.08 -5.43 2.29
N VAL A 56 10.60 -6.67 2.21
CA VAL A 56 9.25 -6.96 1.71
C VAL A 56 8.32 -6.99 2.91
N ASP A 57 7.30 -6.14 2.92
CA ASP A 57 6.32 -6.05 4.01
C ASP A 57 4.93 -6.57 3.63
N GLY A 58 4.71 -6.85 2.34
CA GLY A 58 3.55 -7.58 1.87
C GLY A 58 3.65 -8.05 0.42
N THR A 59 2.69 -8.84 -0.01
CA THR A 59 2.49 -9.28 -1.39
C THR A 59 1.01 -9.24 -1.74
N THR A 60 0.68 -8.94 -2.98
CA THR A 60 -0.69 -8.95 -3.52
C THR A 60 -0.77 -9.82 -4.78
N SER A 61 -1.98 -10.30 -5.09
CA SER A 61 -2.27 -11.07 -6.32
C SER A 61 -2.29 -10.22 -7.58
N SER A 62 -2.57 -8.93 -7.47
CA SER A 62 -2.66 -8.03 -8.63
C SER A 62 -1.83 -6.76 -8.47
N ARG A 63 -1.46 -6.18 -9.60
CA ARG A 63 -0.75 -4.89 -9.67
C ARG A 63 -1.63 -3.78 -9.09
N HIS A 64 -2.91 -3.78 -9.45
CA HIS A 64 -3.90 -2.83 -8.93
C HIS A 64 -3.93 -2.84 -7.40
N SER A 65 -4.00 -4.01 -6.77
CA SER A 65 -3.96 -4.12 -5.31
C SER A 65 -2.66 -3.59 -4.69
N ALA A 66 -1.52 -3.77 -5.37
CA ALA A 66 -0.25 -3.24 -4.91
C ALA A 66 -0.22 -1.69 -4.99
N ASP A 67 -0.70 -1.14 -6.09
CA ASP A 67 -0.83 0.30 -6.30
C ASP A 67 -1.83 0.92 -5.31
N ALA A 68 -2.94 0.25 -5.02
CA ALA A 68 -3.89 0.63 -3.97
C ALA A 68 -3.20 0.73 -2.60
N MET A 69 -2.41 -0.27 -2.23
CA MET A 69 -1.67 -0.26 -0.97
C MET A 69 -0.60 0.85 -0.91
N LEU A 70 0.09 1.14 -2.02
CA LEU A 70 1.01 2.28 -2.09
C LEU A 70 0.28 3.61 -1.88
N LEU A 71 -0.87 3.79 -2.52
CA LEU A 71 -1.69 4.99 -2.36
C LEU A 71 -2.11 5.17 -0.90
N VAL A 72 -2.48 4.08 -0.21
CA VAL A 72 -2.77 4.13 1.22
C VAL A 72 -1.57 4.55 2.04
N ARG A 73 -0.36 4.04 1.76
CA ARG A 73 0.86 4.41 2.50
C ARG A 73 1.20 5.89 2.34
N PHE A 74 1.13 6.41 1.11
CA PHE A 74 1.33 7.83 0.85
C PHE A 74 0.25 8.67 1.55
N GLY A 75 -1.00 8.21 1.48
CA GLY A 75 -2.12 8.82 2.18
C GLY A 75 -1.92 8.87 3.69
N GLN A 76 -1.51 7.77 4.32
CA GLN A 76 -1.25 7.69 5.76
C GLN A 76 -0.13 8.62 6.21
N LEU A 77 0.96 8.72 5.44
CA LEU A 77 2.03 9.68 5.72
C LEU A 77 1.51 11.11 5.68
N TRP A 78 0.82 11.48 4.60
CA TRP A 78 0.23 12.81 4.49
C TRP A 78 -0.78 13.09 5.61
N ARG A 79 -1.69 12.16 5.91
CA ARG A 79 -2.68 12.28 6.98
C ARG A 79 -2.02 12.48 8.35
N SER A 80 -0.95 11.75 8.63
CA SER A 80 -0.16 11.93 9.85
C SER A 80 0.45 13.33 9.94
N LEU A 81 1.01 13.86 8.85
CA LEU A 81 1.51 15.24 8.77
C LEU A 81 0.41 16.29 8.99
N GLN A 82 -0.84 15.97 8.63
CA GLN A 82 -2.00 16.82 8.86
C GLN A 82 -2.67 16.62 10.22
N GLY A 83 -2.17 15.69 11.07
CA GLY A 83 -2.81 15.35 12.35
C GLY A 83 -4.15 14.63 12.21
N LEU A 84 -4.40 13.96 11.08
CA LEU A 84 -5.62 13.20 10.81
C LEU A 84 -5.44 11.73 11.22
N GLY A 85 -6.53 11.10 11.66
CA GLY A 85 -6.56 9.67 12.01
C GLY A 85 -6.61 8.75 10.80
N ASP A 86 -6.72 7.44 11.01
CA ASP A 86 -6.83 6.46 9.93
C ASP A 86 -8.08 6.67 9.07
N ALA A 87 -7.93 6.49 7.75
CA ALA A 87 -9.05 6.60 6.81
C ALA A 87 -9.91 5.31 6.74
N PHE A 88 -9.37 4.18 7.21
CA PHE A 88 -10.02 2.88 7.13
C PHE A 88 -10.19 2.25 8.52
N SER A 89 -11.19 1.38 8.63
CA SER A 89 -11.49 0.67 9.86
C SER A 89 -10.38 -0.28 10.27
N ALA A 90 -10.16 -0.41 11.58
CA ALA A 90 -9.28 -1.43 12.16
C ALA A 90 -9.87 -2.85 12.11
N ALA A 91 -11.12 -3.02 11.67
CA ALA A 91 -11.71 -4.33 11.38
C ALA A 91 -11.57 -4.67 9.89
N PRO A 92 -11.47 -5.97 9.52
CA PRO A 92 -11.57 -6.39 8.12
C PRO A 92 -12.86 -5.89 7.46
N ALA A 93 -12.82 -5.67 6.14
CA ALA A 93 -14.00 -5.34 5.35
C ALA A 93 -15.06 -6.45 5.45
N LEU A 94 -16.33 -6.08 5.23
CA LEU A 94 -17.43 -7.04 5.26
C LEU A 94 -17.21 -8.12 4.19
N GLY A 95 -17.33 -9.40 4.58
CA GLY A 95 -17.12 -10.53 3.68
C GLY A 95 -15.65 -10.87 3.42
N ALA A 96 -14.70 -10.12 3.97
CA ALA A 96 -13.28 -10.41 3.88
C ALA A 96 -12.80 -11.31 5.02
N THR A 97 -11.65 -11.97 4.80
CA THR A 97 -10.98 -12.80 5.81
C THR A 97 -9.55 -12.34 6.02
N VAL A 98 -9.08 -12.38 7.27
CA VAL A 98 -7.68 -12.14 7.66
C VAL A 98 -7.25 -13.25 8.61
N ASP A 99 -6.39 -14.14 8.13
CA ASP A 99 -5.88 -15.29 8.86
C ASP A 99 -4.42 -15.10 9.23
N ARG A 100 -4.03 -15.40 10.48
CA ARG A 100 -2.62 -15.50 10.86
C ARG A 100 -1.98 -16.75 10.25
N ARG A 101 -0.80 -16.59 9.65
CA ARG A 101 0.05 -17.63 9.05
C ARG A 101 1.48 -17.53 9.61
N PRO A 102 2.33 -18.56 9.46
CA PRO A 102 3.73 -18.49 9.89
C PRO A 102 4.50 -17.28 9.33
N GLU A 103 4.19 -16.91 8.09
CA GLU A 103 4.81 -15.83 7.31
C GLU A 103 4.16 -14.45 7.51
N GLY A 104 3.10 -14.34 8.32
CA GLY A 104 2.39 -13.08 8.57
C GLY A 104 0.88 -13.24 8.61
N TYR A 105 0.16 -12.41 7.86
CA TYR A 105 -1.30 -12.37 7.81
C TYR A 105 -1.77 -12.49 6.38
N ALA A 106 -2.50 -13.57 6.07
CA ALA A 106 -3.12 -13.77 4.77
C ALA A 106 -4.50 -13.10 4.77
N ALA A 107 -4.73 -12.21 3.81
CA ALA A 107 -6.00 -11.52 3.61
C ALA A 107 -6.64 -11.97 2.30
N ARG A 108 -7.98 -12.09 2.29
CA ARG A 108 -8.77 -12.34 1.08
C ARG A 108 -10.03 -11.50 1.07
N VAL A 109 -10.33 -10.90 -0.08
CA VAL A 109 -11.57 -10.18 -0.34
C VAL A 109 -11.94 -10.41 -1.80
N GLU A 110 -13.12 -10.98 -2.03
CA GLU A 110 -13.57 -11.40 -3.37
C GLU A 110 -12.49 -12.25 -4.08
N ASP A 111 -12.03 -11.81 -5.26
CA ASP A 111 -11.00 -12.48 -6.06
C ASP A 111 -9.56 -12.06 -5.69
N GLU A 112 -9.39 -11.09 -4.79
CA GLU A 112 -8.09 -10.55 -4.39
C GLU A 112 -7.54 -11.22 -3.13
N ARG A 113 -6.21 -11.37 -3.13
CA ARG A 113 -5.45 -12.04 -2.07
C ARG A 113 -4.18 -11.28 -1.77
N GLY A 114 -3.85 -11.19 -0.49
CA GLY A 114 -2.59 -10.60 -0.05
C GLY A 114 -1.99 -11.33 1.14
N THR A 115 -0.70 -11.14 1.37
CA THR A 115 -0.01 -11.61 2.57
C THR A 115 0.86 -10.49 3.09
N PHE A 116 0.69 -10.12 4.35
CA PHE A 116 1.33 -8.95 4.95
C PHE A 116 2.01 -9.31 6.26
N VAL A 117 3.12 -8.64 6.57
CA VAL A 117 3.83 -8.85 7.84
C VAL A 117 2.97 -8.36 9.02
N ARG A 118 2.20 -7.28 8.83
CA ARG A 118 1.37 -6.65 9.86
C ARG A 118 -0.11 -6.92 9.63
N VAL A 119 -0.85 -7.10 10.72
CA VAL A 119 -2.31 -7.34 10.67
C VAL A 119 -3.07 -6.12 10.17
N ASP A 120 -2.59 -4.91 10.48
CA ASP A 120 -3.26 -3.67 10.07
C ASP A 120 -3.18 -3.48 8.56
N ASP A 121 -2.05 -3.80 7.93
CA ASP A 121 -1.91 -3.78 6.47
C ASP A 121 -2.82 -4.81 5.81
N ALA A 122 -2.93 -6.00 6.39
CA ALA A 122 -3.85 -7.03 5.91
C ALA A 122 -5.32 -6.58 6.01
N ARG A 123 -5.70 -5.85 7.06
CA ARG A 123 -7.05 -5.29 7.21
C ARG A 123 -7.30 -4.15 6.23
N VAL A 124 -6.38 -3.20 6.11
CA VAL A 124 -6.44 -2.11 5.13
C VAL A 124 -6.61 -2.66 3.72
N PHE A 125 -5.80 -3.67 3.35
CA PHE A 125 -5.91 -4.36 2.06
C PHE A 125 -7.34 -4.81 1.77
N THR A 126 -8.04 -5.40 2.75
CA THR A 126 -9.42 -5.86 2.53
C THR A 126 -10.41 -4.75 2.19
N HIS A 127 -10.11 -3.49 2.54
CA HIS A 127 -10.95 -2.35 2.18
C HIS A 127 -10.64 -1.77 0.80
N VAL A 128 -9.43 -1.98 0.28
CA VAL A 128 -8.94 -1.23 -0.89
C VAL A 128 -8.66 -2.09 -2.12
N ALA A 129 -8.47 -3.41 -1.96
CA ALA A 129 -8.00 -4.29 -3.03
C ALA A 129 -8.85 -4.23 -4.32
N ASN A 130 -10.17 -4.03 -4.20
CA ASN A 130 -11.11 -3.96 -5.33
C ASN A 130 -11.66 -2.55 -5.59
N LEU A 131 -11.18 -1.53 -4.87
CA LEU A 131 -11.64 -0.16 -5.07
C LEU A 131 -10.86 0.54 -6.18
N PRO A 132 -11.51 1.39 -6.99
CA PRO A 132 -10.81 2.31 -7.88
C PRO A 132 -9.86 3.22 -7.10
N LEU A 133 -8.66 3.47 -7.62
CA LEU A 133 -7.68 4.32 -6.94
C LEU A 133 -8.22 5.73 -6.63
N ALA A 134 -9.11 6.25 -7.47
CA ALA A 134 -9.78 7.54 -7.25
C ALA A 134 -10.67 7.56 -5.99
N GLU A 135 -11.33 6.44 -5.65
CA GLU A 135 -12.14 6.33 -4.44
C GLU A 135 -11.25 6.26 -3.20
N ILE A 136 -10.18 5.46 -3.26
CA ILE A 136 -9.18 5.37 -2.19
C ILE A 136 -8.54 6.75 -1.95
N SER A 137 -8.19 7.47 -3.02
CA SER A 137 -7.69 8.85 -2.96
C SER A 137 -8.69 9.78 -2.28
N SER A 138 -9.98 9.67 -2.61
CA SER A 138 -11.02 10.50 -2.01
C SER A 138 -11.17 10.21 -0.52
N ALA A 139 -11.13 8.94 -0.11
CA ALA A 139 -11.15 8.53 1.29
C ALA A 139 -9.93 9.06 2.06
N MET A 140 -8.73 8.99 1.47
CA MET A 140 -7.50 9.51 2.09
C MET A 140 -7.52 11.01 2.31
N ALA A 141 -8.20 11.77 1.44
CA ALA A 141 -8.34 13.22 1.53
C ALA A 141 -9.48 13.68 2.46
N ALA A 142 -10.37 12.79 2.90
CA ALA A 142 -11.47 13.13 3.79
C ALA A 142 -10.96 13.55 5.18
N ARG A 143 -11.63 14.50 5.84
CA ARG A 143 -11.23 15.03 7.15
C ARG A 143 -11.71 14.14 8.28
#